data_AF-A0A914NBV4-F1
#
_entry.id   AF-A0A914NBV4-F1
#
_cell.length_a   1.000
_cell.length_b   1.000
_cell.length_c   1.000
_cell.angle_alpha   90.00
_cell.angle_beta   90.00
_cell.angle_gamma   90.00
#
_symmetry.space_group_name_H-M   'P 1'
#
loop_
_entity.id
_entity.type
_entity.pdbx_description
1 polymer ?
#
loop_
_entity_poly.entity_id
_entity_poly.type
_entity_poly.pdbx_seq_one_letter_code
_entity_poly.pdbx_strand_id
1 'polypeptide(L)'
;MQPTRTIFNSFEGFKTEIRRIFGNSNELEVAEDKIFNLKQTGSALKYATEFRRYAGTTKWDEIAIMSHYRKGLKPEVRLELERSAESTDLNDLIQDSIESDDRLYRYRQSQRSYKPQGNQKQGRYRKN
;
A
#
# COMPACT_ATOMS: atom_id res chain seq x y z
N MET A 1 -14.99 -2.44 -48.80
CA MET A 1 -15.84 -1.59 -47.92
C MET A 1 -14.95 -1.00 -46.85
N GLN A 2 -14.96 0.33 -46.65
CA GLN A 2 -14.13 1.00 -45.65
C GLN A 2 -14.76 0.79 -44.25
N PRO A 3 -14.13 0.04 -43.31
CA PRO A 3 -14.75 -0.32 -42.04
C PRO A 3 -14.86 0.84 -41.03
N THR A 4 -14.29 2.00 -41.34
CA THR A 4 -14.17 3.15 -40.42
C THR A 4 -15.49 3.88 -40.15
N ARG A 5 -16.50 3.81 -41.03
CA ARG A 5 -17.75 4.59 -40.85
C ARG A 5 -18.72 4.00 -39.83
N THR A 6 -18.67 2.69 -39.57
CA THR A 6 -19.61 2.03 -38.65
C THR A 6 -19.11 2.03 -37.20
N ILE A 7 -17.79 2.13 -37.00
CA ILE A 7 -17.12 2.02 -35.69
C ILE A 7 -17.42 3.23 -34.79
N PHE A 8 -17.59 4.42 -35.36
CA PHE A 8 -17.86 5.66 -34.62
C PHE A 8 -19.35 5.99 -34.46
N ASN A 9 -20.27 5.12 -34.91
CA ASN A 9 -21.71 5.37 -34.80
C ASN A 9 -22.28 5.14 -33.40
N SER A 10 -21.49 4.60 -32.47
CA SER A 10 -21.86 4.53 -31.06
C SER A 10 -20.64 4.65 -30.15
N PHE A 11 -20.83 5.28 -29.00
CA PHE A 11 -19.79 5.39 -27.97
C PHE A 11 -19.30 4.01 -27.49
N GLU A 12 -20.18 3.00 -27.46
CA GLU A 12 -19.81 1.62 -27.14
C GLU A 12 -18.94 0.97 -28.24
N GLY A 13 -19.26 1.20 -29.52
CA GLY A 13 -18.44 0.72 -30.65
C GLY A 13 -17.04 1.33 -30.62
N PHE A 14 -16.96 2.63 -30.32
CA PHE A 14 -15.70 3.33 -30.13
C PHE A 14 -14.88 2.76 -28.96
N LYS A 15 -15.47 2.59 -27.77
CA LYS A 15 -14.79 2.01 -26.59
C LYS A 15 -14.30 0.59 -26.86
N THR A 16 -15.11 -0.21 -27.54
CA THR A 16 -14.77 -1.59 -27.89
C THR A 16 -13.55 -1.62 -28.81
N GLU A 17 -13.52 -0.77 -29.83
CA GLU A 17 -12.44 -0.77 -30.81
C GLU A 17 -11.15 -0.12 -30.28
N ILE A 18 -11.26 0.91 -29.44
CA ILE A 18 -10.11 1.45 -28.70
C ILE A 18 -9.53 0.39 -27.76
N ARG A 19 -10.35 -0.39 -27.04
CA ARG A 19 -9.87 -1.52 -26.22
C ARG A 19 -9.30 -2.65 -27.08
N ARG A 20 -9.80 -2.87 -28.29
CA ARG A 20 -9.26 -3.89 -29.20
C ARG A 20 -7.90 -3.49 -29.77
N ILE A 21 -7.72 -2.22 -30.13
CA ILE A 21 -6.50 -1.70 -30.76
C ILE A 21 -5.43 -1.35 -29.72
N PHE A 22 -5.83 -0.79 -28.59
CA PHE A 22 -4.92 -0.26 -27.56
C PHE A 22 -5.05 -0.94 -26.19
N GLY A 23 -6.10 -1.72 -25.94
CA GLY A 23 -6.25 -2.43 -24.68
C GLY A 23 -5.29 -3.62 -24.64
N ASN A 24 -4.47 -3.69 -23.60
CA ASN A 24 -3.62 -4.86 -23.44
C ASN A 24 -4.49 -6.02 -22.95
N SER A 25 -4.52 -7.12 -23.71
CA SER A 25 -5.22 -8.35 -23.30
C SER A 25 -4.66 -8.96 -22.00
N ASN A 26 -3.51 -8.47 -21.53
CA ASN A 26 -2.77 -8.87 -20.33
C ASN A 26 -2.86 -7.83 -19.19
N GLU A 27 -3.67 -6.77 -19.31
CA GLU A 27 -3.75 -5.73 -18.26
C GLU A 27 -4.27 -6.27 -16.93
N LEU A 28 -5.26 -7.17 -16.97
CA LEU A 28 -5.82 -7.80 -15.78
C LEU A 28 -4.80 -8.72 -15.10
N GLU A 29 -4.17 -9.62 -15.85
CA GLU A 29 -3.18 -10.55 -15.32
C GLU A 29 -1.93 -9.81 -14.79
N VAL A 30 -1.45 -8.78 -15.50
CA VAL A 30 -0.39 -7.90 -14.99
C VAL A 30 -0.82 -7.17 -13.71
N ALA A 31 -2.04 -6.65 -13.64
CA ALA A 31 -2.52 -5.95 -12.43
C ALA A 31 -2.64 -6.91 -11.24
N GLU A 32 -3.15 -8.12 -11.46
CA GLU A 32 -3.25 -9.18 -10.46
C GLU A 32 -1.87 -9.61 -9.95
N ASP A 33 -0.91 -9.84 -10.85
CA ASP A 33 0.46 -10.17 -10.47
C ASP A 33 1.13 -9.03 -9.69
N LYS A 34 0.92 -7.78 -10.11
CA LYS A 34 1.49 -6.60 -9.44
C LYS A 34 0.92 -6.43 -8.05
N ILE A 35 -0.40 -6.51 -7.89
CA ILE A 35 -1.04 -6.32 -6.58
C ILE A 35 -0.74 -7.50 -5.64
N PHE A 36 -0.69 -8.72 -6.16
CA PHE A 36 -0.40 -9.93 -5.38
C PHE A 36 1.00 -9.89 -4.76
N ASN A 37 1.97 -9.41 -5.53
CA ASN A 37 3.37 -9.33 -5.11
C ASN A 37 3.73 -7.99 -4.43
N LEU A 38 2.78 -7.04 -4.32
CA LEU A 38 3.06 -5.73 -3.75
C LEU A 38 3.35 -5.85 -2.25
N LYS A 39 4.44 -5.22 -1.81
CA LYS A 39 4.87 -5.15 -0.41
C LYS A 39 5.18 -3.72 0.00
N GLN A 40 4.85 -3.36 1.24
CA GLN A 40 5.23 -2.09 1.83
C GLN A 40 6.74 -2.10 2.13
N THR A 41 7.51 -1.44 1.27
CA THR A 41 8.96 -1.23 1.47
C THR A 41 9.26 0.15 2.07
N GLY A 42 8.46 1.16 1.70
CA GLY A 42 8.54 2.54 2.20
C GLY A 42 7.45 2.88 3.22
N SER A 43 6.88 4.08 3.08
CA SER A 43 5.72 4.51 3.87
C SER A 43 4.45 3.76 3.48
N ALA A 44 3.51 3.64 4.41
CA ALA A 44 2.19 3.07 4.15
C ALA A 44 1.42 3.88 3.09
N LEU A 45 1.56 5.21 3.06
CA LEU A 45 0.93 6.05 2.03
C LEU A 45 1.40 5.69 0.61
N LYS A 46 2.71 5.49 0.43
CA LYS A 46 3.27 5.10 -0.87
C LYS A 46 2.77 3.73 -1.29
N TYR A 47 2.75 2.78 -0.34
CA TYR A 47 2.19 1.45 -0.57
C TYR A 47 0.70 1.50 -0.95
N ALA A 48 -0.11 2.27 -0.21
CA ALA A 48 -1.54 2.42 -0.48
C ALA A 48 -1.83 3.00 -1.86
N THR A 49 -1.03 4.00 -2.27
CA THR A 49 -1.15 4.62 -3.60
C THR A 49 -0.91 3.60 -4.71
N GLU A 50 0.18 2.82 -4.61
CA GLU A 50 0.49 1.77 -5.58
C GLU A 50 -0.53 0.63 -5.54
N PHE A 51 -1.03 0.27 -4.36
CA PHE A 51 -2.03 -0.77 -4.23
C PHE A 51 -3.35 -0.38 -4.91
N ARG A 52 -3.84 0.85 -4.67
CA ARG A 52 -5.07 1.37 -5.32
C ARG A 52 -4.95 1.42 -6.83
N ARG A 53 -3.77 1.72 -7.36
CA ARG A 53 -3.52 1.76 -8.81
C ARG A 53 -3.90 0.44 -9.50
N TYR A 54 -3.62 -0.68 -8.86
CA TYR A 54 -3.92 -2.01 -9.43
C TYR A 54 -5.27 -2.57 -8.94
N ALA A 55 -5.70 -2.24 -7.72
CA ALA A 55 -6.93 -2.77 -7.14
C ALA A 55 -8.18 -2.46 -7.98
N GLY A 56 -8.26 -1.27 -8.59
CA GLY A 56 -9.39 -0.92 -9.45
C GLY A 56 -9.44 -1.67 -10.80
N THR A 57 -8.35 -2.34 -11.16
CA THR A 57 -8.25 -3.13 -12.40
C THR A 57 -8.52 -4.62 -12.15
N THR A 58 -8.36 -5.09 -10.91
CA THR A 58 -8.67 -6.48 -10.57
C THR A 58 -10.17 -6.70 -10.44
N LYS A 59 -10.59 -7.97 -10.55
CA LYS A 59 -11.99 -8.38 -10.33
C LYS A 59 -12.21 -8.97 -8.93
N TRP A 60 -11.33 -8.64 -7.99
CA TRP A 60 -11.37 -9.19 -6.65
C TRP A 60 -12.49 -8.54 -5.84
N ASP A 61 -13.14 -9.33 -4.98
CA ASP A 61 -14.09 -8.78 -4.02
C ASP A 61 -13.37 -7.98 -2.92
N GLU A 62 -14.13 -7.16 -2.19
CA GLU A 62 -13.58 -6.27 -1.18
C GLU A 62 -12.85 -7.01 -0.05
N ILE A 63 -13.37 -8.16 0.38
CA ILE A 63 -12.75 -8.99 1.42
C ILE A 63 -11.39 -9.50 0.95
N ALA A 64 -11.31 -9.99 -0.28
CA ALA A 64 -10.07 -10.45 -0.90
C ALA A 64 -9.06 -9.32 -1.07
N ILE A 65 -9.51 -8.13 -1.49
CA ILE A 65 -8.68 -6.93 -1.63
C ILE A 65 -8.12 -6.50 -0.27
N MET A 66 -8.96 -6.39 0.76
CA MET A 66 -8.53 -6.01 2.12
C MET A 66 -7.56 -7.04 2.73
N SER A 67 -7.84 -8.33 2.54
CA SER A 67 -6.95 -9.41 3.00
C SER A 67 -5.56 -9.31 2.35
N HIS A 68 -5.50 -9.09 1.04
CA HIS A 68 -4.23 -8.90 0.33
C HIS A 68 -3.53 -7.61 0.74
N TYR A 69 -4.27 -6.53 0.97
CA TYR A 69 -3.73 -5.28 1.47
C TYR A 69 -2.98 -5.51 2.79
N ARG A 70 -3.62 -6.16 3.77
CA ARG A 70 -3.01 -6.49 5.08
C ARG A 70 -1.77 -7.37 4.93
N LYS A 71 -1.80 -8.36 4.04
CA LYS A 71 -0.66 -9.26 3.75
C LYS A 71 0.56 -8.53 3.18
N GLY A 72 0.35 -7.41 2.48
CA GLY A 72 1.43 -6.61 1.91
C GLY A 72 2.04 -5.59 2.87
N LEU A 73 1.37 -5.24 3.96
CA LEU A 73 1.89 -4.32 4.98
C LEU A 73 3.10 -4.90 5.74
N LYS A 74 3.94 -3.99 6.24
CA LYS A 74 5.05 -4.31 7.15
C LYS A 74 4.53 -5.00 8.40
N PRO A 75 5.27 -5.98 8.97
CA PRO A 75 4.84 -6.71 10.16
C PRO A 75 4.48 -5.78 11.33
N GLU A 76 5.27 -4.74 11.58
CA GLU A 76 5.00 -3.79 12.68
C GLU A 76 3.72 -2.97 12.47
N VAL A 77 3.39 -2.60 11.24
CA VAL A 77 2.16 -1.87 10.91
C VAL A 77 0.95 -2.79 11.03
N ARG A 78 1.08 -4.04 10.55
CA ARG A 78 0.01 -5.04 10.68
C ARG A 78 -0.32 -5.35 12.14
N LEU A 79 0.70 -5.54 12.98
CA LEU A 79 0.52 -5.78 14.40
C LEU A 79 -0.21 -4.61 15.09
N GLU A 80 0.09 -3.39 14.69
CA GLU A 80 -0.59 -2.20 15.23
C GLU A 80 -2.07 -2.15 14.79
N LEU A 81 -2.37 -2.56 13.55
CA LEU A 81 -3.76 -2.67 13.06
C LEU A 81 -4.55 -3.77 13.76
N GLU A 82 -3.92 -4.88 14.12
CA GLU A 82 -4.56 -5.96 14.90
C GLU A 82 -4.93 -5.51 16.32
N ARG A 83 -4.35 -4.41 16.82
CA ARG A 83 -4.65 -3.82 18.13
C ARG A 83 -5.73 -2.74 18.08
N SER A 84 -6.01 -2.19 16.90
CA SER A 84 -7.07 -1.20 16.70
C SER A 84 -8.41 -1.88 16.38
N ALA A 85 -9.47 -1.08 16.28
CA ALA A 85 -10.76 -1.57 15.79
C ALA A 85 -10.61 -2.10 14.35
N GLU A 86 -11.44 -3.08 13.98
CA GLU A 86 -11.43 -3.61 12.61
C GLU A 86 -11.97 -2.57 11.63
N SER A 87 -11.17 -2.26 10.61
CA SER A 87 -11.58 -1.40 9.50
C SER A 87 -12.69 -2.06 8.68
N THR A 88 -13.75 -1.31 8.39
CA THR A 88 -14.95 -1.83 7.71
C THR A 88 -14.81 -1.93 6.20
N ASP A 89 -14.03 -1.05 5.59
CA ASP A 89 -13.77 -1.05 4.15
C ASP A 89 -12.28 -0.83 3.82
N LEU A 90 -11.94 -0.86 2.53
CA LEU A 90 -10.55 -0.64 2.08
C LEU A 90 -10.02 0.78 2.40
N ASN A 91 -10.88 1.80 2.40
CA ASN A 91 -10.47 3.18 2.64
C ASN A 91 -10.12 3.39 4.11
N ASP A 92 -10.95 2.87 5.01
CA ASP A 92 -10.69 2.85 6.44
C ASP A 92 -9.37 2.13 6.72
N LEU A 93 -9.19 0.95 6.13
CA LEU A 93 -7.97 0.16 6.30
C LEU A 93 -6.71 0.88 5.81
N ILE A 94 -6.82 1.60 4.69
CA ILE A 94 -5.73 2.43 4.18
C ILE A 94 -5.41 3.55 5.17
N GLN A 95 -6.43 4.28 5.64
CA GLN A 95 -6.26 5.38 6.58
C GLN A 95 -5.60 4.90 7.89
N ASP A 96 -6.13 3.84 8.48
CA ASP A 96 -5.62 3.24 9.71
C ASP A 96 -4.15 2.80 9.56
N SER A 97 -3.80 2.22 8.40
CA SER A 97 -2.43 1.76 8.13
C SER A 97 -1.44 2.92 8.02
N ILE A 98 -1.87 4.05 7.45
CA ILE A 98 -1.06 5.27 7.32
C ILE A 98 -0.81 5.86 8.71
N GLU A 99 -1.86 6.00 9.51
CA GLU A 99 -1.74 6.53 10.86
C GLU A 99 -0.86 5.63 11.74
N SER A 100 -0.99 4.32 11.60
CA SER A 100 -0.18 3.34 12.33
C SER A 100 1.30 3.42 11.95
N ASP A 101 1.62 3.51 10.65
CA ASP A 101 3.01 3.69 10.18
C ASP A 101 3.60 5.03 10.67
N ASP A 102 2.81 6.11 10.66
CA ASP A 102 3.21 7.42 11.16
C ASP A 102 3.47 7.41 12.68
N ARG A 103 2.61 6.77 13.48
CA ARG A 103 2.83 6.59 14.93
C ARG A 103 4.13 5.83 15.18
N LEU A 104 4.35 4.72 14.47
CA LEU A 104 5.58 3.93 14.58
C LEU A 104 6.82 4.71 14.15
N TYR A 105 6.72 5.53 13.11
CA TYR A 105 7.80 6.42 12.70
C TYR A 105 8.16 7.44 13.79
N ARG A 106 7.16 8.14 14.35
CA ARG A 106 7.36 9.13 15.43
C ARG A 106 7.96 8.48 16.68
N TYR A 107 7.48 7.29 17.05
CA TYR A 107 8.05 6.53 18.16
C TYR A 107 9.52 6.17 17.92
N ARG A 108 9.87 5.66 16.73
CA ARG A 108 11.27 5.38 16.38
C ARG A 108 12.15 6.63 16.42
N GLN A 109 11.61 7.78 16.01
CA GLN A 109 12.33 9.06 16.05
C GLN A 109 12.58 9.53 17.50
N SER A 110 11.59 9.43 18.39
CA SER A 110 11.76 9.83 19.80
C SER A 110 12.78 8.96 20.53
N GLN A 111 12.80 7.65 20.28
CA GLN A 111 13.79 6.72 20.85
C GLN A 111 15.22 7.04 20.40
N ARG A 112 15.41 7.50 19.15
CA ARG A 112 16.73 7.92 18.65
C ARG A 112 17.23 9.19 19.31
N SER A 113 16.33 10.12 19.61
CA SER A 113 16.64 11.37 20.31
C SER A 113 16.91 11.16 21.81
N TYR A 114 16.30 10.16 22.43
CA TYR A 114 16.43 9.85 23.86
C TYR A 114 17.67 8.98 24.19
N LYS A 115 18.82 9.13 23.50
CA LYS A 115 20.05 8.47 23.98
C LYS A 115 20.53 9.16 25.25
N PRO A 116 20.50 8.52 26.45
CA PRO A 116 21.02 9.14 27.64
C PRO A 116 22.55 9.27 27.50
N GLN A 117 23.07 10.48 27.63
CA GLN A 117 24.51 10.72 27.76
C GLN A 117 25.01 9.89 28.94
N GLY A 118 25.84 8.88 28.65
CA GLY A 118 26.48 8.05 29.66
C GLY A 118 27.29 8.93 30.61
N ASN A 119 26.96 8.86 31.89
CA ASN A 119 27.70 9.46 32.99
C ASN A 119 29.10 8.82 33.09
N GLN A 120 30.07 9.31 32.33
CA GLN A 120 31.48 8.96 32.49
C GLN A 120 32.14 9.79 33.59
N LYS A 121 31.70 9.68 34.85
CA LYS A 121 32.50 10.14 36.01
C LYS A 121 32.19 9.31 37.26
N GLN A 122 32.66 8.06 37.30
CA GLN A 122 32.90 7.37 38.56
C GLN A 122 34.26 6.68 38.52
N GLY A 123 35.07 6.91 39.57
CA GLY A 123 36.20 6.05 39.90
C GLY A 123 37.59 6.67 39.88
N ARG A 124 37.82 7.86 40.47
CA ARG A 124 39.15 8.19 41.02
C ARG A 124 39.13 7.99 42.53
N TYR A 125 39.05 6.72 42.96
CA TYR A 125 39.59 6.33 44.25
C TYR A 125 41.07 5.97 44.04
N ARG A 126 41.96 6.90 44.40
CA ARG A 126 43.39 6.60 44.57
C ARG A 126 43.59 6.16 46.02
N LYS A 127 43.85 4.87 46.20
CA LYS A 127 44.40 4.31 47.44
C LYS A 127 45.87 4.71 47.53
N ASN A 128 46.22 5.21 48.72
CA ASN A 128 47.51 5.34 49.38
C ASN A 128 48.62 6.11 48.65
#